data_AF-A0A977KA66-F1
#
_entry.id   AF-A0A977KA66-F1
#
_cell.length_a   1.000
_cell.length_b   1.000
_cell.length_c   1.000
_cell.angle_alpha   90.00
_cell.angle_beta   90.00
_cell.angle_gamma   90.00
#
_symmetry.space_group_name_H-M   'P 1'
#
loop_
_entity.id
_entity.type
_entity.pdbx_description
1 polymer ?
#
loop_
_entity_poly.entity_id
_entity_poly.type
_entity_poly.pdbx_seq_one_letter_code
_entity_poly.pdbx_strand_id
1 'polypeptide(L)'
;MSEETGIRLVVKIGEGENAKEVELTEEVLRVVRKYLHTEYSLEKLAEDLGLDGWEEAYEFVKKMPAWLVWTPPTLLRYKMRMLEEKIKSGQLVIE
;
A
#
# COMPACT_ATOMS: atom_id res chain seq x y z
N MET A 1 16.47 -15.38 -14.87
CA MET A 1 15.61 -14.24 -14.51
C MET A 1 14.89 -14.69 -13.26
N SER A 2 15.40 -14.29 -12.10
CA SER A 2 14.96 -14.86 -10.82
C SER A 2 13.55 -14.40 -10.51
N GLU A 3 12.65 -15.36 -10.32
CA GLU A 3 11.33 -15.12 -9.75
C GLU A 3 11.52 -14.58 -8.33
N GLU A 4 11.43 -13.27 -8.14
CA GLU A 4 11.29 -12.65 -6.82
C GLU A 4 9.92 -13.03 -6.24
N THR A 5 9.86 -14.21 -5.63
CA THR A 5 8.76 -14.67 -4.77
C THR A 5 8.88 -13.97 -3.41
N GLY A 6 8.77 -12.64 -3.42
CA GLY A 6 8.67 -11.81 -2.22
C GLY A 6 7.21 -11.62 -1.81
N ILE A 7 6.99 -11.30 -0.54
CA ILE A 7 5.64 -10.96 -0.04
C ILE A 7 5.21 -9.62 -0.62
N ARG A 8 3.99 -9.60 -1.17
CA ARG A 8 3.34 -8.39 -1.66
C ARG A 8 2.32 -7.91 -0.64
N LEU A 9 2.37 -6.63 -0.34
CA LEU A 9 1.37 -5.99 0.50
C LEU A 9 0.34 -5.32 -0.41
N VAL A 10 -0.91 -5.76 -0.33
CA VAL A 10 -2.01 -5.24 -1.13
C VAL A 10 -3.07 -4.64 -0.23
N VAL A 11 -3.63 -3.50 -0.64
CA VAL A 11 -4.81 -2.90 0.00
C VAL A 11 -6.01 -3.19 -0.88
N LYS A 12 -7.02 -3.88 -0.32
CA LYS A 12 -8.27 -4.17 -1.01
C LYS A 12 -9.29 -3.07 -0.76
N ILE A 13 -9.73 -2.38 -1.80
CA ILE A 13 -10.78 -1.35 -1.75
C ILE A 13 -12.07 -1.85 -2.41
N GLY A 14 -13.23 -1.39 -1.94
CA GLY A 14 -14.52 -1.94 -2.34
C GLY A 14 -14.86 -3.29 -1.69
N GLU A 15 -16.02 -3.83 -2.11
CA GLU A 15 -16.60 -5.10 -1.64
C GLU A 15 -17.13 -5.93 -2.82
N GLY A 16 -17.16 -7.26 -2.66
CA GLY A 16 -17.70 -8.18 -3.67
C GLY A 16 -16.84 -8.32 -4.93
N GLU A 17 -17.48 -8.49 -6.09
CA GLU A 17 -16.82 -8.74 -7.39
C GLU A 17 -16.10 -7.51 -7.99
N ASN A 18 -16.38 -6.31 -7.46
CA ASN A 18 -15.76 -5.05 -7.90
C ASN A 18 -14.59 -4.61 -7.01
N ALA A 19 -14.15 -5.46 -6.08
CA ALA A 19 -13.03 -5.12 -5.21
C ALA A 19 -11.74 -4.94 -6.03
N LYS A 20 -11.07 -3.80 -5.84
CA LYS A 20 -9.77 -3.53 -6.46
C LYS A 20 -8.65 -3.79 -5.47
N GLU A 21 -7.54 -4.29 -5.99
CA GLU A 21 -6.33 -4.54 -5.22
C GLU A 21 -5.27 -3.52 -5.62
N VAL A 22 -4.82 -2.71 -4.66
CA VAL A 22 -3.73 -1.75 -4.86
C VAL A 22 -2.47 -2.33 -4.22
N GLU A 23 -1.49 -2.72 -5.03
CA GLU A 23 -0.19 -3.17 -4.55
C GLU A 23 0.61 -1.98 -3.99
N LEU A 24 1.04 -2.09 -2.74
CA LEU A 24 1.82 -1.06 -2.07
C LEU A 24 3.29 -1.13 -2.50
N THR A 25 3.56 -0.57 -3.68
CA THR A 25 4.92 -0.43 -4.23
C THR A 25 5.60 0.86 -3.73
N GLU A 26 6.89 1.03 -4.06
CA GLU A 26 7.60 2.27 -3.77
C GLU A 26 6.99 3.47 -4.48
N GLU A 27 6.36 3.26 -5.65
CA GLU A 27 5.73 4.33 -6.43
C GLU A 27 4.44 4.80 -5.76
N VAL A 28 3.59 3.85 -5.35
CA VAL A 28 2.37 4.14 -4.59
C VAL A 28 2.71 4.87 -3.30
N LEU A 29 3.75 4.43 -2.57
CA LEU A 29 4.22 5.12 -1.37
C LEU A 29 4.71 6.55 -1.64
N ARG A 30 5.31 6.84 -2.81
CA ARG A 30 5.69 8.20 -3.19
C ARG A 30 4.47 9.09 -3.36
N VAL A 31 3.44 8.59 -4.06
CA VAL A 31 2.17 9.31 -4.24
C VAL A 31 1.49 9.56 -2.90
N VAL A 32 1.39 8.52 -2.05
CA VAL A 32 0.79 8.64 -0.71
C VAL A 32 1.55 9.64 0.16
N ARG A 33 2.89 9.63 0.15
CA ARG A 33 3.67 10.62 0.90
C ARG A 33 3.44 12.04 0.41
N LYS A 34 3.34 12.23 -0.90
CA LYS A 34 2.97 13.51 -1.47
C LYS A 34 1.60 13.93 -0.94
N TYR A 35 0.63 13.01 -0.90
CA TYR A 35 -0.68 13.26 -0.31
C TYR A 35 -0.62 13.67 1.17
N LEU A 36 0.16 12.98 1.99
CA LEU A 36 0.25 13.24 3.43
C LEU A 36 0.99 14.53 3.81
N HIS A 37 1.91 14.99 2.96
CA HIS A 37 2.82 16.10 3.30
C HIS A 37 2.61 17.37 2.47
N THR A 38 1.63 17.38 1.56
CA THR A 38 1.30 18.56 0.73
C THR A 38 -0.21 18.78 0.71
N GLU A 39 -0.66 19.95 0.26
CA GLU A 39 -2.08 20.20 -0.03
C GLU A 39 -2.51 19.36 -1.24
N TYR A 40 -2.86 18.11 -0.98
CA TYR A 40 -3.24 17.10 -1.97
C TYR A 40 -4.68 16.65 -1.72
N SER A 41 -5.52 16.72 -2.74
CA SER A 41 -6.91 16.27 -2.62
C SER A 41 -7.03 14.76 -2.83
N LEU A 42 -8.13 14.18 -2.35
CA LEU A 42 -8.44 12.76 -2.54
C LEU A 42 -8.72 12.45 -4.02
N GLU A 43 -9.26 13.39 -4.78
CA GLU A 43 -9.49 13.27 -6.23
C GLU A 43 -8.17 13.11 -6.98
N LYS A 44 -7.16 13.93 -6.64
CA LYS A 44 -5.82 13.79 -7.24
C LYS A 44 -5.12 12.51 -6.81
N LEU A 45 -5.32 12.10 -5.55
CA LEU A 45 -4.82 10.81 -5.08
C LEU A 45 -5.45 9.66 -5.86
N ALA A 46 -6.75 9.73 -6.14
CA ALA A 46 -7.45 8.75 -6.94
C ALA A 46 -6.88 8.68 -8.36
N GLU A 47 -6.72 9.82 -9.02
CA GLU A 47 -6.16 9.92 -10.37
C GLU A 47 -4.76 9.30 -10.45
N ASP A 48 -3.86 9.66 -9.53
CA ASP A 48 -2.49 9.15 -9.50
C ASP A 48 -2.40 7.65 -9.19
N LEU A 49 -3.36 7.12 -8.43
CA LEU A 49 -3.43 5.70 -8.07
C LEU A 49 -4.29 4.86 -9.04
N GLY A 50 -4.91 5.50 -10.05
CA GLY A 50 -5.81 4.83 -10.99
C GLY A 50 -7.13 4.36 -10.36
N LEU A 51 -7.60 5.08 -9.34
CA LEU A 51 -8.85 4.81 -8.62
C LEU A 51 -10.02 5.60 -9.23
N ASP A 52 -11.23 5.05 -9.10
CA ASP A 52 -12.46 5.66 -9.61
C ASP A 52 -13.02 6.67 -8.60
N GLY A 53 -12.35 7.82 -8.54
CA GLY A 53 -12.79 8.97 -7.74
C GLY A 53 -12.38 8.95 -6.27
N TRP A 54 -12.82 9.99 -5.55
CA TRP A 54 -12.35 10.27 -4.20
C TRP A 54 -12.79 9.24 -3.15
N GLU A 55 -13.90 8.53 -3.38
CA GLU A 55 -14.43 7.52 -2.45
C GLU A 55 -13.47 6.32 -2.34
N GLU A 56 -13.00 5.79 -3.47
CA GLU A 56 -12.01 4.72 -3.51
C GLU A 56 -10.67 5.14 -2.90
N ALA A 57 -10.23 6.38 -3.15
CA ALA A 57 -9.01 6.92 -2.54
C ALA A 57 -9.16 7.06 -1.02
N TYR A 58 -10.33 7.46 -0.54
CA TYR A 58 -10.61 7.51 0.90
C TYR A 58 -10.59 6.11 1.54
N GLU A 59 -11.22 5.12 0.91
CA GLU A 59 -11.16 3.73 1.36
C GLU A 59 -9.73 3.20 1.41
N PHE A 60 -8.93 3.48 0.38
CA PHE A 60 -7.53 3.10 0.32
C PHE A 60 -6.75 3.67 1.52
N VAL A 61 -6.85 4.98 1.77
CA VAL A 61 -6.17 5.64 2.89
C VAL A 61 -6.62 5.06 4.23
N LYS A 62 -7.91 4.74 4.38
CA LYS A 62 -8.48 4.15 5.60
C LYS A 62 -7.95 2.74 5.88
N LYS A 63 -7.79 1.91 4.85
CA LYS A 63 -7.32 0.52 4.96
C LYS A 63 -5.79 0.41 4.97
N MET A 64 -5.09 1.47 4.59
CA MET A 64 -3.63 1.50 4.56
C MET A 64 -3.03 1.33 5.96
N PRO A 65 -2.03 0.45 6.14
CA PRO A 65 -1.33 0.32 7.41
C PRO A 65 -0.67 1.62 7.90
N ALA A 66 -0.95 2.01 9.15
CA ALA A 66 -0.46 3.28 9.73
C ALA A 66 1.08 3.40 9.74
N TRP A 67 1.82 2.29 9.80
CA TRP A 67 3.30 2.32 9.79
C TRP A 67 3.89 2.76 8.44
N LEU A 68 3.11 2.73 7.35
CA LEU A 68 3.55 3.21 6.03
C LEU A 68 3.78 4.72 6.00
N VAL A 69 3.02 5.49 6.79
CA VAL A 69 3.19 6.93 6.95
C VAL A 69 4.63 7.29 7.32
N TRP A 70 5.23 6.48 8.19
CA TRP A 70 6.59 6.69 8.71
C TRP A 70 7.67 6.03 7.85
N THR A 71 7.29 5.25 6.84
CA THR A 71 8.23 4.49 6.02
C THR A 71 8.64 5.31 4.80
N PRO A 72 9.92 5.67 4.65
CA PRO A 72 10.43 6.21 3.39
C PRO A 72 10.21 5.19 2.26
N PRO A 73 9.85 5.61 1.03
CA PRO A 73 9.56 4.67 -0.05
C PRO A 73 10.72 3.73 -0.34
N THR A 74 11.97 4.22 -0.24
CA THR A 74 13.20 3.45 -0.45
C THR A 74 13.45 2.36 0.60
N LEU A 75 12.82 2.47 1.78
CA LEU A 75 12.92 1.48 2.85
C LEU A 75 11.80 0.44 2.81
N LEU A 76 10.85 0.56 1.88
CA LEU A 76 9.74 -0.38 1.75
C LEU A 76 10.25 -1.81 1.52
N ARG A 77 11.15 -2.02 0.56
CA ARG A 77 11.72 -3.36 0.29
C ARG A 77 12.36 -3.99 1.52
N TYR A 78 13.08 -3.20 2.31
CA TYR A 78 13.67 -3.67 3.56
C TYR A 78 12.60 -4.08 4.58
N LYS A 79 11.55 -3.27 4.73
CA LYS A 79 10.41 -3.59 5.60
C LYS A 79 9.67 -4.84 5.14
N MET A 80 9.46 -5.01 3.84
CA MET A 80 8.82 -6.21 3.27
C MET A 80 9.64 -7.47 3.57
N ARG A 81 10.97 -7.41 3.40
CA ARG A 81 11.86 -8.52 3.77
C ARG A 81 11.78 -8.86 5.26
N MET A 82 11.76 -7.86 6.14
CA MET A 82 11.60 -8.10 7.58
C MET A 82 10.25 -8.75 7.92
N LEU A 83 9.17 -8.33 7.26
CA LEU A 83 7.84 -8.94 7.45
C LEU A 83 7.85 -10.40 6.96
N GLU A 84 8.49 -10.66 5.83
CA GLU A 84 8.67 -12.02 5.31
C GLU A 84 9.43 -12.93 6.27
N GLU A 85 10.54 -12.45 6.84
CA GLU A 85 11.30 -13.22 7.84
C GLU A 85 10.47 -13.47 9.12
N LYS A 86 9.64 -12.51 9.53
CA LYS A 86 8.74 -12.67 10.68
C LYS A 86 7.61 -13.66 10.43
N ILE A 87 7.06 -13.69 9.21
CA ILE A 87 6.03 -14.66 8.82
C ILE A 87 6.64 -16.06 8.74
N LYS A 88 7.82 -16.19 8.09
CA LYS A 88 8.56 -17.46 7.99
C LYS A 88 8.99 -18.01 9.35
N SER A 89 9.33 -17.13 10.30
CA SER A 89 9.67 -17.52 11.68
C SER A 89 8.46 -17.75 12.58
N GLY A 90 7.23 -17.62 12.06
CA GLY A 90 5.99 -17.81 12.82
C GLY A 90 5.74 -16.71 13.88
N GLN A 91 6.48 -15.60 13.83
CA GLN A 91 6.32 -14.48 14.75
C GLN A 91 5.16 -13.55 14.35
N LEU A 92 4.62 -13.71 13.14
CA LEU A 92 3.50 -12.93 12.62
C LEU A 92 2.51 -13.90 11.94
N VAL A 93 1.31 -14.01 12.51
CA VAL A 93 0.18 -14.69 11.90
C VAL A 93 -0.66 -13.59 11.23
N ILE A 94 -0.83 -13.68 9.92
CA ILE A 94 -1.76 -12.83 9.18
C ILE A 94 -3.03 -13.66 9.05
N GLU A 95 -4.07 -13.31 9.80
CA GLU A 95 -5.42 -13.89 9.68
C GLU A 95 -6.17 -13.31 8.47
#